data_AF-A0A936GZX6-F1
#
_entry.id   AF-A0A936GZX6-F1
#
_cell.length_a   1.000
_cell.length_b   1.000
_cell.length_c   1.000
_cell.angle_alpha   90.00
_cell.angle_beta   90.00
_cell.angle_gamma   90.00
#
_symmetry.space_group_name_H-M   'P 1'
#
loop_
_entity.id
_entity.type
_entity.pdbx_description
1 polymer ?
#
loop_
_entity_poly.entity_id
_entity_poly.type
_entity_poly.pdbx_seq_one_letter_code
_entity_poly.pdbx_strand_id
1 'polypeptide(L)'
;MKNRDAREKLDSLISLVEARKKMELWELKGSVNGLVDTLRPANLLSTTLDEFSKPEIKEKLVASVLSLVAGYLSRKLIVGKSNHPVRKVAGYLIQWAVSKILARKL
;
A
#
# COMPACT_ATOMS: atom_id res chain seq x y z
N MET A 1 -41.22 -27.20 -51.62
CA MET A 1 -41.66 -26.42 -50.44
C MET A 1 -40.69 -26.58 -49.26
N LYS A 2 -40.31 -27.80 -48.86
CA LYS A 2 -39.38 -28.14 -47.74
C LYS A 2 -38.04 -27.37 -47.63
N ASN A 3 -37.50 -26.80 -48.72
CA ASN A 3 -36.22 -26.07 -48.70
C ASN A 3 -36.39 -24.58 -48.29
N ARG A 4 -37.59 -23.99 -48.47
CA ARG A 4 -37.86 -22.60 -48.06
C ARG A 4 -38.01 -22.47 -46.54
N ASP A 5 -38.76 -23.38 -45.93
CA ASP A 5 -38.95 -23.42 -44.46
C ASP A 5 -37.63 -23.62 -43.71
N ALA A 6 -36.73 -24.44 -44.27
CA ALA A 6 -35.40 -24.67 -43.70
C ALA A 6 -34.49 -23.42 -43.77
N ARG A 7 -34.63 -22.61 -44.83
CA ARG A 7 -33.89 -21.35 -45.00
C ARG A 7 -34.41 -20.26 -44.08
N GLU A 8 -35.73 -20.11 -43.96
CA GLU A 8 -36.36 -19.16 -43.01
C GLU A 8 -36.01 -19.50 -41.56
N LYS A 9 -35.96 -20.79 -41.22
CA LYS A 9 -35.50 -21.25 -39.91
C LYS A 9 -34.01 -20.96 -39.68
N LEU A 10 -33.19 -21.06 -40.72
CA LEU A 10 -31.77 -20.75 -40.61
C LEU A 10 -31.55 -19.24 -40.43
N ASP A 11 -32.23 -18.39 -41.20
CA ASP A 11 -32.12 -16.93 -41.11
C ASP A 11 -32.61 -16.40 -39.76
N SER A 12 -33.71 -16.95 -39.24
CA SER A 12 -34.19 -16.59 -37.90
C SER A 12 -33.21 -17.00 -36.80
N LEU A 13 -32.57 -18.18 -36.91
CA LEU A 13 -31.52 -18.60 -35.98
C LEU A 13 -30.27 -17.74 -36.08
N ILE A 14 -29.85 -17.36 -37.30
CA ILE A 14 -28.72 -16.46 -37.53
C ILE A 14 -29.00 -15.10 -36.88
N SER A 15 -30.17 -14.52 -37.14
CA SER A 15 -30.56 -13.23 -36.56
C SER A 15 -30.60 -13.28 -35.03
N LEU A 16 -31.06 -14.39 -34.44
CA LEU A 16 -31.10 -14.56 -32.99
C LEU A 16 -29.69 -14.67 -32.40
N VAL A 17 -28.80 -15.42 -33.03
CA VAL A 17 -27.41 -15.58 -32.59
C VAL A 17 -26.63 -14.26 -32.75
N GLU A 18 -26.87 -13.50 -33.81
CA GLU A 18 -26.25 -12.19 -34.01
C GLU A 18 -26.70 -11.16 -32.98
N ALA A 19 -27.99 -11.14 -32.65
CA ALA A 19 -28.52 -10.27 -31.59
C ALA A 19 -27.88 -10.62 -30.24
N ARG A 20 -27.79 -11.91 -29.90
CA ARG A 20 -27.14 -12.38 -28.68
C ARG A 20 -25.67 -11.98 -28.64
N LYS A 21 -24.92 -12.22 -29.72
CA LYS A 21 -23.50 -11.87 -29.83
C LYS A 21 -23.26 -10.37 -29.68
N LYS A 22 -24.14 -9.52 -30.23
CA LYS A 22 -24.07 -8.06 -30.04
C LYS A 22 -24.26 -7.65 -28.58
N MET A 23 -25.22 -8.26 -27.87
CA MET A 23 -25.44 -7.99 -26.46
C MET A 23 -24.25 -8.41 -25.60
N GLU A 24 -23.73 -9.63 -25.82
CA GLU A 24 -22.56 -10.14 -25.10
C GLU A 24 -21.31 -9.28 -25.35
N LEU A 25 -21.11 -8.80 -26.59
CA LEU A 25 -20.02 -7.88 -26.91
C LEU A 25 -20.18 -6.51 -26.24
N TRP A 26 -21.41 -6.02 -26.11
CA TRP A 26 -21.67 -4.75 -25.43
C TRP A 26 -21.36 -4.84 -23.94
N GLU A 27 -21.81 -5.91 -23.28
CA GLU A 27 -21.56 -6.18 -21.87
C GLU A 27 -20.06 -6.40 -21.59
N LEU A 28 -19.38 -7.14 -22.46
CA LEU A 28 -17.94 -7.35 -22.37
C LEU A 28 -17.16 -6.04 -22.49
N LYS A 29 -17.52 -5.18 -23.47
CA LYS A 29 -16.90 -3.85 -23.61
C LYS A 29 -17.14 -2.96 -22.40
N GLY A 30 -18.34 -2.98 -21.83
CA GLY A 30 -18.65 -2.26 -20.60
C GLY A 30 -17.77 -2.71 -19.43
N SER A 31 -17.67 -4.03 -19.23
CA SER A 31 -16.84 -4.61 -18.17
C SER A 31 -15.35 -4.30 -18.36
N VAL A 32 -14.84 -4.41 -19.59
CA VAL A 32 -13.44 -4.08 -19.92
C VAL A 32 -13.14 -2.60 -19.67
N ASN A 33 -14.03 -1.69 -20.09
CA ASN A 33 -13.86 -0.27 -19.82
C ASN A 33 -13.87 0.04 -18.32
N GLY A 34 -14.76 -0.57 -17.54
CA GLY A 34 -14.76 -0.42 -16.08
C GLY A 34 -13.48 -0.94 -15.41
N LEU A 35 -12.92 -2.04 -15.91
CA LEU A 35 -11.64 -2.57 -15.46
C LEU A 35 -10.48 -1.63 -15.84
N VAL A 36 -10.43 -1.16 -17.08
CA VAL A 36 -9.44 -0.17 -17.53
C VAL A 36 -9.51 1.08 -16.66
N ASP A 37 -10.72 1.52 -16.32
CA ASP A 37 -10.95 2.69 -15.47
C ASP A 37 -10.41 2.49 -14.06
N THR A 38 -10.65 1.33 -13.46
CA THR A 38 -10.14 1.00 -12.13
C THR A 38 -8.61 0.86 -12.13
N LEU A 39 -8.03 0.34 -13.22
CA LEU A 39 -6.58 0.16 -13.38
C LEU A 39 -5.86 1.45 -13.82
N ARG A 40 -6.57 2.54 -14.11
CA ARG A 40 -5.91 3.82 -14.42
C ARG A 40 -5.09 4.24 -13.19
N PRO A 41 -3.82 4.66 -13.37
CA PRO A 41 -2.94 5.03 -12.26
C PRO A 41 -3.56 6.06 -11.31
N ALA A 42 -4.34 7.01 -11.83
CA ALA A 42 -5.05 7.99 -11.03
C ALA A 42 -6.02 7.37 -10.01
N ASN A 43 -6.75 6.31 -10.40
CA ASN A 43 -7.72 5.63 -9.53
C ASN A 43 -7.02 4.69 -8.52
N LEU A 44 -5.89 4.09 -8.91
CA LEU A 44 -5.02 3.33 -7.99
C LEU A 44 -4.40 4.23 -6.91
N LEU A 45 -4.04 5.47 -7.27
CA LEU A 45 -3.55 6.46 -6.32
C LEU A 45 -4.64 6.90 -5.34
N SER A 46 -5.89 7.11 -5.79
CA SER A 46 -6.99 7.40 -4.86
C SER A 46 -7.24 6.27 -3.87
N THR A 47 -7.21 5.01 -4.32
CA THR A 47 -7.40 3.86 -3.41
C THR A 47 -6.26 3.70 -2.40
N THR A 48 -5.02 4.03 -2.79
CA THR A 48 -3.88 3.99 -1.87
C THR A 48 -3.92 5.15 -0.88
N LEU A 49 -4.35 6.36 -1.28
CA LEU A 49 -4.57 7.50 -0.38
C LEU A 49 -5.67 7.22 0.66
N ASP A 50 -6.75 6.56 0.26
CA ASP A 50 -7.79 6.08 1.18
C ASP A 50 -7.24 5.01 2.12
N GLU A 51 -6.34 4.14 1.64
CA GLU A 51 -5.67 3.15 2.46
C GLU A 51 -4.76 3.78 3.53
N PHE A 52 -4.03 4.85 3.20
CA PHE A 52 -3.29 5.66 4.19
C PHE A 52 -4.19 6.33 5.23
N SER A 53 -5.48 6.50 4.94
CA SER A 53 -6.44 7.04 5.90
C SER A 53 -6.87 6.02 6.96
N LYS A 54 -6.63 4.71 6.74
CA LYS A 54 -6.94 3.64 7.69
C LYS A 54 -6.13 3.81 8.99
N PRO A 55 -6.76 3.65 10.17
CA PRO A 55 -6.12 3.90 11.46
C PRO A 55 -4.87 3.04 11.68
N GLU A 56 -4.89 1.77 11.25
CA GLU A 56 -3.74 0.85 11.37
C GLU A 56 -2.49 1.36 10.61
N ILE A 57 -2.68 1.92 9.41
CA ILE A 57 -1.57 2.42 8.58
C ILE A 57 -1.04 3.73 9.17
N LYS A 58 -1.91 4.61 9.68
CA LYS A 58 -1.49 5.83 10.38
C LYS A 58 -0.63 5.51 11.61
N GLU A 59 -1.05 4.55 12.44
CA GLU A 59 -0.27 4.14 13.61
C GLU A 59 1.10 3.58 13.22
N LYS A 60 1.16 2.71 12.20
CA LYS A 60 2.44 2.18 11.69
C LYS A 60 3.33 3.26 11.09
N LEU A 61 2.76 4.26 10.42
CA LEU A 61 3.51 5.38 9.83
C LEU A 61 4.07 6.29 10.93
N VAL A 62 3.26 6.64 11.93
CA VAL A 62 3.70 7.43 13.10
C VAL A 62 4.79 6.68 13.86
N ALA A 63 4.61 5.39 14.14
CA ALA A 63 5.61 4.56 14.79
C ALA A 63 6.92 4.50 13.98
N SER A 64 6.82 4.38 12.66
CA SER A 64 7.98 4.35 11.77
C SER A 64 8.72 5.69 11.76
N VAL A 65 8.01 6.82 11.64
CA VAL A 65 8.60 8.17 11.72
C VAL A 65 9.26 8.39 13.07
N LEU A 66 8.57 8.03 14.16
CA LEU A 66 9.14 8.11 15.51
C LEU A 66 10.39 7.24 15.64
N SER A 67 10.39 6.03 15.09
CA SER A 67 11.54 5.13 15.13
C SER A 67 12.73 5.67 14.33
N LEU A 68 12.49 6.33 13.20
CA LEU A 68 13.53 6.97 12.38
C LEU A 68 14.12 8.18 13.09
N VAL A 69 13.28 9.04 13.66
CA VAL A 69 13.71 10.20 14.44
C VAL A 69 14.49 9.75 15.67
N ALA A 70 13.95 8.79 16.43
CA ALA A 70 14.59 8.22 17.61
C ALA A 70 15.92 7.54 17.24
N GLY A 71 15.96 6.77 16.15
CA GLY A 71 17.16 6.11 15.64
C GLY A 71 18.23 7.11 15.17
N TYR A 72 17.83 8.19 14.50
CA TYR A 72 18.73 9.26 14.08
C TYR A 72 19.33 10.02 15.27
N LEU A 73 18.49 10.39 16.25
CA LEU A 73 18.93 11.03 17.48
C LEU A 73 19.85 10.11 18.29
N SER A 74 19.48 8.83 18.42
CA SER A 74 20.27 7.80 19.08
C SER A 74 21.65 7.66 18.42
N ARG A 75 21.71 7.53 17.08
CA ARG A 75 22.97 7.45 16.34
C ARG A 75 23.85 8.69 16.55
N LYS A 76 23.24 9.88 16.54
CA LYS A 76 23.94 11.16 16.74
C LYS A 76 24.53 11.29 18.15
N LEU A 77 23.84 10.75 19.17
CA LEU A 77 24.28 10.82 20.57
C LEU A 77 25.25 9.69 20.96
N ILE A 78 25.08 8.49 20.42
CA ILE A 78 25.78 7.27 20.87
C ILE A 78 26.94 6.87 19.95
N VAL A 79 26.77 6.91 18.62
CA VAL A 79 27.64 6.17 17.67
C VAL A 79 28.66 7.06 16.94
N GLY A 80 28.50 8.39 16.92
CA GLY A 80 29.41 9.30 16.20
C GLY A 80 30.73 9.62 16.92
N LYS A 81 31.85 9.67 16.18
CA LYS A 81 33.10 10.36 16.58
C LYS A 81 32.86 11.87 16.51
N SER A 82 32.23 12.44 17.53
CA SER A 82 32.05 13.90 17.60
C SER A 82 32.39 14.39 18.99
N ASN A 83 33.24 15.42 19.06
CA ASN A 83 33.83 15.99 20.27
C ASN A 83 32.81 16.81 21.12
N HIS A 84 31.52 16.49 21.02
CA HIS A 84 30.42 17.30 21.55
C HIS A 84 30.27 17.12 23.08
N PRO A 85 30.08 18.21 23.85
CA PRO A 85 29.95 18.18 25.31
C PRO A 85 28.82 17.27 25.84
N VAL A 86 27.75 17.04 25.07
CA VAL A 86 26.60 16.21 25.47
C VAL A 86 27.00 14.76 25.77
N ARG A 87 27.92 14.17 24.98
CA ARG A 87 28.41 12.81 25.23
C ARG A 87 29.31 12.73 26.46
N LYS A 88 30.10 13.78 26.76
CA LYS A 88 30.89 13.83 28.00
C LYS A 88 29.98 13.80 29.21
N VAL A 89 28.90 14.57 29.21
CA VAL A 89 27.91 14.58 30.29
C VAL A 89 27.22 13.22 30.42
N ALA A 90 26.75 12.64 29.31
CA ALA A 90 26.11 11.31 29.33
C ALA A 90 27.05 10.20 29.81
N GLY A 91 28.31 10.22 29.34
CA GLY A 91 29.34 9.28 29.79
C GLY A 91 29.67 9.43 31.27
N TYR A 92 29.76 10.67 31.77
CA TYR A 92 30.01 10.94 33.19
C TYR A 92 28.85 10.49 34.08
N LEU A 93 27.60 10.68 33.63
CA LEU A 93 26.41 10.18 34.34
C LEU A 93 26.38 8.65 34.39
N ILE A 94 26.71 7.98 33.29
CA ILE A 94 26.80 6.51 33.25
C ILE A 94 27.92 6.02 34.16
N GLN A 95 29.11 6.64 34.09
CA GLN A 95 30.23 6.32 34.98
C GLN A 95 29.87 6.52 36.45
N TRP A 96 29.22 7.64 36.79
CA TRP A 96 28.75 7.91 38.15
C TRP A 96 27.74 6.88 38.65
N ALA A 97 26.76 6.51 37.81
CA ALA A 97 25.77 5.49 38.15
C ALA A 97 26.40 4.12 38.37
N VAL A 98 27.30 3.70 37.47
CA VAL A 98 28.02 2.43 37.56
C VAL A 98 28.92 2.40 38.80
N SER A 99 29.68 3.46 39.05
CA SER A 99 30.50 3.60 40.26
C SER A 99 29.68 3.55 41.54
N LYS A 100 28.49 4.17 41.57
CA LYS A 100 27.60 4.12 42.74
C LYS A 100 27.04 2.72 43.00
N ILE A 101 26.79 1.94 41.94
CA ILE A 101 26.33 0.55 42.06
C ILE A 101 27.47 -0.36 42.54
N LEU A 102 28.67 -0.20 41.98
CA LEU A 102 29.87 -0.96 42.39
C LEU A 102 30.29 -0.63 43.82
N ALA A 103 30.30 0.66 44.20
CA ALA A 103 30.63 1.12 45.54
C ALA A 103 29.59 0.74 46.61
N ARG A 104 28.37 0.34 46.19
CA ARG A 104 27.36 -0.26 47.09
C ARG A 104 27.50 -1.78 47.23
N LYS A 105 28.26 -2.43 46.34
CA LYS A 105 28.48 -3.89 46.34
C LYS A 105 29.86 -4.30 46.90
N LEU A 106 30.77 -3.34 47.04
CA LEU A 106 31.98 -3.42 47.87
C LEU A 106 31.64 -3.01 49.31
#